data_AF-A0AAE1ESN9-F1
#
_entry.id   AF-A0AAE1ESN9-F1
#
_cell.length_a   1.000
_cell.length_b   1.000
_cell.length_c   1.000
_cell.angle_alpha   90.00
_cell.angle_beta   90.00
_cell.angle_gamma   90.00
#
_symmetry.space_group_name_H-M   'P 1'
#
loop_
_entity.id
_entity.type
_entity.pdbx_description
1 polymer ?
#
loop_
_entity_poly.entity_id
_entity_poly.type
_entity_poly.pdbx_seq_one_letter_code
_entity_poly.pdbx_strand_id
1 'polypeptide(L)'
;MNLDSALDHLVSELKKQIITHLSDLKAEFIRYFPDIDDKREAWKFMRNPFHCEVADVVDEVQEEFSELKFNSTTKEDFENLDLETFWGQVPSCLPSDLTIRLFGF
;
A
#
# COMPACT_ATOMS: atom_id res chain seq x y z
N MET A 1 2.99 38.50 30.69
CA MET A 1 3.14 37.38 29.74
C MET A 1 3.04 37.99 28.35
N ASN A 2 4.08 37.84 27.50
CA ASN A 2 4.09 38.40 26.14
C ASN A 2 3.16 37.57 25.24
N LEU A 3 2.36 38.22 24.38
CA LEU A 3 1.50 37.58 23.39
C LEU A 3 2.27 36.60 22.49
N ASP A 4 3.51 36.94 22.13
CA ASP A 4 4.39 36.07 21.33
C ASP A 4 4.72 34.76 22.07
N SER A 5 5.00 34.86 23.37
CA SER A 5 5.30 33.68 24.21
C SER A 5 4.08 32.77 24.41
N ALA A 6 2.87 33.36 24.45
CA ALA A 6 1.64 32.58 24.53
C ALA A 6 1.33 31.85 23.22
N LEU A 7 1.58 32.50 22.08
CA LEU A 7 1.44 31.90 20.75
C LEU A 7 2.44 30.76 20.55
N ASP A 8 3.71 30.96 20.92
CA ASP A 8 4.74 29.92 20.87
C ASP A 8 4.36 28.69 21.69
N HIS A 9 3.81 28.92 22.90
CA HIS A 9 3.36 27.82 23.74
C HIS A 9 2.20 27.04 23.10
N LEU A 10 1.20 27.74 22.53
CA LEU A 10 0.06 27.12 21.86
C LEU A 10 0.51 26.27 20.66
N VAL A 11 1.42 26.81 19.83
CA VAL A 11 1.97 26.08 18.68
C VAL A 11 2.75 24.85 19.12
N SER A 12 3.51 24.95 20.20
CA SER A 12 4.25 23.82 20.78
C SER A 12 3.30 22.71 21.26
N GLU A 13 2.22 23.07 21.95
CA GLU A 13 1.24 22.10 22.45
C GLU A 13 0.49 21.42 21.30
N LEU A 14 0.09 22.17 20.26
CA LEU A 14 -0.54 21.60 19.08
C LEU A 14 0.39 20.61 18.37
N LYS A 15 1.67 20.96 18.19
CA LYS A 15 2.67 20.05 17.60
C LYS A 15 2.78 18.75 18.40
N LYS A 16 2.79 18.84 19.72
CA LYS A 16 2.84 17.67 20.60
C LYS A 16 1.62 16.78 20.40
N GLN A 17 0.42 17.36 20.34
CA GLN A 17 -0.82 16.60 20.10
C GLN A 17 -0.81 15.90 18.74
N ILE A 18 -0.35 16.58 17.69
CA ILE A 18 -0.20 15.99 16.35
C ILE A 18 0.78 14.81 16.39
N ILE A 19 1.95 14.99 17.01
CA ILE A 19 2.95 13.92 17.12
C ILE A 19 2.40 12.72 17.88
N THR A 20 1.73 12.94 19.02
CA THR A 20 1.11 11.86 19.80
C THR A 20 0.08 11.13 18.96
N HIS A 21 -0.84 11.85 18.33
CA HIS A 21 -1.90 11.24 17.51
C HIS A 21 -1.33 10.40 16.35
N LEU A 22 -0.33 10.91 15.63
CA LEU A 22 0.32 10.17 14.55
C LEU A 22 1.09 8.95 15.05
N SER A 23 1.67 9.03 16.25
CA SER A 23 2.38 7.90 16.87
C SER A 23 1.40 6.80 17.30
N ASP A 24 0.28 7.17 17.90
CA ASP A 24 -0.77 6.23 18.29
C ASP A 24 -1.40 5.57 17.06
N LEU A 25 -1.66 6.35 16.01
CA LEU A 25 -2.17 5.82 14.75
C LEU A 25 -1.18 4.81 14.13
N LYS A 26 0.11 5.12 14.12
CA LYS A 26 1.15 4.19 13.66
C LYS A 26 1.17 2.90 14.48
N ALA A 27 1.03 2.99 15.81
CA ALA A 27 0.98 1.83 16.68
C ALA A 27 -0.24 0.95 16.38
N GLU A 28 -1.40 1.55 16.11
CA GLU A 28 -2.59 0.81 15.70
C GLU A 28 -2.41 0.10 14.35
N PHE A 29 -1.77 0.74 13.35
CA PHE A 29 -1.43 0.07 12.09
C PHE A 29 -0.55 -1.17 12.31
N ILE A 30 0.49 -1.05 13.14
CA ILE A 30 1.37 -2.18 13.47
C ILE A 30 0.59 -3.27 14.24
N ARG A 31 -0.36 -2.89 15.10
CA ARG A 31 -1.20 -3.83 15.84
C ARG A 31 -2.16 -4.61 14.92
N TYR A 32 -2.78 -3.94 13.95
CA TYR A 32 -3.69 -4.56 12.99
C TYR A 32 -2.95 -5.40 11.93
N PHE A 33 -1.76 -4.96 11.53
CA PHE A 33 -0.93 -5.60 10.52
C PHE A 33 0.46 -5.92 11.11
N PRO A 34 0.57 -6.93 11.98
CA PRO A 34 1.82 -7.26 12.67
C PRO A 34 2.93 -7.72 11.71
N ASP A 35 2.56 -8.16 10.52
CA ASP A 35 3.40 -8.61 9.41
C ASP A 35 3.55 -7.56 8.29
N ILE A 36 3.23 -6.29 8.56
CA ILE A 36 3.24 -5.22 7.56
C ILE A 36 4.61 -5.05 6.88
N ASP A 37 5.70 -5.20 7.63
CA ASP A 37 7.06 -5.10 7.10
C ASP A 37 7.46 -6.37 6.33
N ASP A 38 7.00 -7.54 6.75
CA ASP A 38 7.24 -8.81 6.05
C ASP A 38 6.52 -8.85 4.69
N LYS A 39 5.37 -8.17 4.61
CA LYS A 39 4.56 -8.01 3.39
C LYS A 39 4.95 -6.82 2.53
N ARG A 40 6.07 -6.14 2.81
CA ARG A 40 6.53 -4.93 2.08
C ARG A 40 6.49 -5.07 0.56
N GLU A 41 6.93 -6.21 0.04
CA GLU A 41 6.94 -6.46 -1.41
C GLU A 41 5.53 -6.67 -1.97
N ALA A 42 4.65 -7.36 -1.24
CA ALA A 42 3.23 -7.47 -1.59
C ALA A 42 2.54 -6.09 -1.62
N TRP A 43 2.90 -5.16 -0.71
CA TRP A 43 2.39 -3.79 -0.73
C TRP A 43 2.87 -2.99 -1.94
N LYS A 44 4.10 -3.20 -2.41
CA LYS A 44 4.58 -2.58 -3.65
C LYS A 44 3.78 -3.08 -4.84
N PHE A 45 3.51 -4.39 -4.89
CA PHE A 45 2.68 -4.99 -5.92
C PHE A 45 1.27 -4.39 -5.95
N MET A 46 0.58 -4.35 -4.80
CA MET A 46 -0.79 -3.79 -4.73
C MET A 46 -0.85 -2.30 -5.10
N ARG A 47 0.23 -1.55 -4.87
CA ARG A 47 0.31 -0.15 -5.28
C ARG A 47 0.55 -0.01 -6.78
N ASN A 48 1.49 -0.78 -7.32
CA ASN A 48 1.77 -0.80 -8.75
C ASN A 48 2.46 -2.12 -9.14
N PRO A 49 1.72 -3.05 -9.76
CA PRO A 49 2.28 -4.35 -10.13
C PRO A 49 3.32 -4.24 -11.25
N PHE A 50 3.23 -3.22 -12.11
CA PHE A 50 4.11 -3.03 -13.26
C PHE A 50 5.53 -2.59 -12.86
N HIS A 51 5.71 -2.05 -11.65
CA HIS A 51 7.02 -1.68 -11.09
C HIS A 51 7.74 -2.82 -10.34
N CYS A 52 7.09 -3.96 -10.11
CA CYS A 52 7.69 -5.10 -9.40
C CYS A 52 8.41 -6.03 -10.39
N GLU A 53 9.57 -6.60 -10.03
CA GLU A 53 10.24 -7.56 -10.92
C GLU A 53 9.60 -8.96 -10.80
N VAL A 54 9.64 -9.73 -11.88
CA VAL A 54 9.10 -11.11 -11.87
C VAL A 54 9.87 -11.98 -10.88
N ALA A 55 11.17 -11.74 -10.72
CA ALA A 55 11.99 -12.46 -9.75
C ALA A 55 11.63 -12.15 -8.28
N ASP A 56 10.87 -11.09 -8.01
CA ASP A 56 10.49 -10.69 -6.65
C ASP A 56 9.20 -11.41 -6.17
N VAL A 57 8.48 -12.10 -7.06
CA VAL A 57 7.32 -12.93 -6.72
C VAL A 57 7.71 -14.41 -6.60
N VAL A 58 7.00 -15.13 -5.75
CA VAL A 58 7.18 -16.57 -5.53
C VAL A 58 6.99 -17.36 -6.83
N ASP A 59 7.82 -18.37 -7.06
CA ASP A 59 7.90 -19.10 -8.34
C ASP A 59 6.55 -19.62 -8.81
N GLU A 60 5.67 -20.03 -7.90
CA GLU A 60 4.37 -20.59 -8.24
C GLU A 60 3.43 -19.59 -8.93
N VAL A 61 3.70 -18.29 -8.85
CA VAL A 61 2.84 -17.23 -9.40
C VAL A 61 3.53 -16.35 -10.45
N GLN A 62 4.76 -16.70 -10.84
CA GLN A 62 5.57 -15.89 -11.76
C GLN A 62 5.02 -15.89 -13.19
N GLU A 63 4.39 -16.98 -13.63
CA GLU A 63 3.79 -17.08 -14.96
C GLU A 63 2.61 -16.12 -15.09
N GLU A 64 1.65 -16.17 -14.17
CA GLU A 64 0.47 -15.30 -14.23
C GLU A 64 0.85 -13.83 -13.95
N PHE A 65 1.84 -13.60 -13.09
CA PHE A 65 2.38 -12.25 -12.92
C PHE A 65 3.02 -11.73 -14.21
N SER A 66 3.75 -12.57 -14.94
CA SER A 66 4.34 -12.19 -16.23
C SER A 66 3.26 -11.83 -17.23
N GLU A 67 2.18 -12.61 -17.31
CA GLU A 67 1.03 -12.28 -18.16
C GLU A 67 0.44 -10.92 -17.82
N LEU A 68 0.19 -10.63 -16.54
CA LEU A 68 -0.28 -9.31 -16.10
C LEU A 68 0.71 -8.20 -16.47
N LYS A 69 1.99 -8.37 -16.13
CA LYS A 69 3.04 -7.34 -16.27
C LYS A 69 3.30 -6.98 -17.73
N PHE A 70 3.25 -7.96 -18.63
CA PHE A 70 3.52 -7.76 -20.06
C PHE A 70 2.26 -7.53 -20.90
N ASN A 71 1.07 -7.52 -20.29
CA ASN A 71 -0.17 -7.12 -20.95
C ASN A 71 -0.22 -5.60 -21.12
N SER A 72 -0.01 -5.14 -22.36
CA SER A 72 -0.04 -3.72 -22.70
C SER A 72 -1.39 -3.06 -22.45
N THR A 73 -2.49 -3.79 -22.66
CA THR A 73 -3.85 -3.28 -22.43
C THR A 73 -4.10 -3.10 -20.95
N THR A 74 -3.76 -4.10 -20.12
CA THR A 74 -3.93 -3.97 -18.66
C THR A 74 -3.02 -2.88 -18.07
N LYS A 75 -1.84 -2.66 -18.66
CA LYS A 75 -0.97 -1.54 -18.27
C LYS A 75 -1.59 -0.18 -18.64
N GLU A 76 -2.15 -0.06 -19.83
CA GLU A 76 -2.88 1.15 -20.26
C GLU A 76 -4.09 1.40 -19.36
N ASP A 77 -4.84 0.36 -19.00
CA ASP A 77 -5.97 0.46 -18.07
C ASP A 77 -5.51 0.95 -16.69
N PHE A 78 -4.39 0.45 -16.17
CA PHE A 78 -3.82 0.92 -14.90
C PHE A 78 -3.42 2.40 -14.92
N GLU A 79 -2.92 2.90 -16.06
CA GLU A 79 -2.54 4.31 -16.21
C GLU A 79 -3.75 5.25 -16.33
N ASN A 80 -4.91 4.73 -16.74
CA ASN A 80 -6.10 5.53 -17.03
C ASN A 80 -7.23 5.37 -16.00
N LEU A 81 -7.25 4.27 -15.24
CA LEU A 81 -8.26 3.98 -14.20
C LEU A 81 -7.75 4.33 -12.81
N ASP A 82 -8.67 4.61 -11.89
CA ASP A 82 -8.32 4.64 -10.47
C ASP A 82 -8.05 3.22 -9.93
N LEU A 83 -7.34 3.13 -8.81
CA LEU A 83 -6.91 1.86 -8.21
C LEU A 83 -8.09 0.94 -7.87
N GLU A 84 -9.22 1.48 -7.39
CA GLU A 84 -10.38 0.68 -7.02
C GLU A 84 -11.02 0.06 -8.27
N THR A 85 -11.23 0.87 -9.31
CA THR A 85 -11.77 0.41 -10.58
C THR A 85 -10.84 -0.62 -11.25
N PHE A 86 -9.54 -0.37 -11.26
CA PHE A 86 -8.55 -1.29 -11.82
C PHE A 86 -8.57 -2.64 -11.08
N TRP A 87 -8.36 -2.63 -9.75
CA TRP A 87 -8.32 -3.86 -8.94
C TRP A 87 -9.68 -4.54 -8.81
N GLY A 88 -10.78 -3.87 -9.15
CA GLY A 88 -12.12 -4.47 -9.26
C GLY A 88 -12.34 -5.26 -10.56
N GLN A 89 -11.58 -4.96 -11.62
CA GLN A 89 -11.68 -5.63 -12.93
C GLN A 89 -10.66 -6.78 -13.08
N VAL A 90 -9.47 -6.60 -12.50
CA VAL A 90 -8.38 -7.58 -12.43
C VAL A 90 -8.73 -8.94 -11.76
N PRO A 91 -9.70 -9.09 -10.83
CA PRO A 91 -10.01 -10.38 -10.22
C PRO A 91 -10.58 -11.41 -11.20
N SER A 92 -11.01 -10.98 -12.39
CA SER A 92 -11.44 -11.87 -13.47
C SER A 92 -10.29 -12.48 -14.27
N CYS A 93 -9.07 -11.93 -14.16
CA CYS A 93 -7.88 -12.35 -14.87
C CYS A 93 -6.72 -12.82 -13.97
N LEU A 94 -6.85 -12.75 -12.64
CA LEU A 94 -5.88 -13.34 -11.70
C LEU A 94 -6.40 -14.64 -11.08
N PRO A 95 -5.56 -15.67 -10.90
CA PRO A 95 -5.92 -16.84 -10.12
C PRO A 95 -6.19 -16.45 -8.66
N SER A 96 -7.12 -17.16 -8.03
CA SER A 96 -7.44 -17.05 -6.61
C SER A 96 -6.20 -17.16 -5.71
N ASP A 97 -5.16 -17.89 -6.12
CA ASP A 97 -3.95 -18.10 -5.33
C ASP A 97 -3.06 -16.84 -5.20
N LEU A 98 -2.99 -16.02 -6.25
CA LEU A 98 -2.31 -14.71 -6.20
C LEU A 98 -3.06 -13.76 -5.26
N THR A 99 -4.38 -13.74 -5.36
CA THR A 99 -5.24 -12.92 -4.50
C THR A 99 -5.15 -13.37 -3.04
N ILE A 100 -5.18 -14.68 -2.77
CA ILE A 100 -5.06 -15.27 -1.43
C ILE A 100 -3.67 -14.98 -0.83
N ARG A 101 -2.59 -15.13 -1.60
CA ARG A 101 -1.21 -14.91 -1.10
C ARG A 101 -0.84 -13.43 -0.94
N LEU A 102 -1.35 -12.54 -1.80
CA LEU A 102 -1.06 -11.10 -1.72
C LEU A 102 -1.95 -10.36 -0.72
N PHE A 103 -3.23 -10.74 -0.62
CA PHE A 103 -4.21 -10.06 0.26
C PHE A 103 -4.47 -10.82 1.57
N GLY A 104 -3.97 -12.04 1.73
CA GLY A 104 -3.94 -12.77 3.00
C GLY A 104 -5.31 -13.17 3.56
N PHE A 105 -6.23 -13.61 2.71
CA PHE A 105 -7.51 -14.22 3.12
C PHE A 105 -7.38 -15.72 3.36
#